data_AF-A0A0D5M572-F1
#
_entry.id   AF-A0A0D5M572-F1
#
_cell.length_a   1.000
_cell.length_b   1.000
_cell.length_c   1.000
_cell.angle_alpha   90.00
_cell.angle_beta   90.00
_cell.angle_gamma   90.00
#
_symmetry.space_group_name_H-M   'P 1'
#
loop_
_entity.id
_entity.type
_entity.pdbx_description
1 polymer ?
#
loop_
_entity_poly.entity_id
_entity_poly.type
_entity_poly.pdbx_seq_one_letter_code
_entity_poly.pdbx_strand_id
1 'polypeptide(L)'
;MREGRVEINETNPEGPYDKLSQMPSSKISNTELARFIDFIEKFEDETESSLSMALGYREMRMLLHVMRNHLAGRLTTPTSLADASGLTYGTAKRGIESIMQRGLLISRPRTKSGKTVSLHPSPQMIQEWESYAERIKGLLGPLFGIDPTSDSASKIFLGMSSSERVISTPAVLSARLELKGGLRVLAHADPTFMAMHNLKRQLESIFGLEIRNKARSIDNLLDEILDNARLAKSRYDVVACDLPWFGELAADGVLMPLDALIKRDDYDLSDFHPMAIQSSGYAGSQYGIPVQTTPELLCYRQDVFEALQLTPPTTTEALVKVARQLHEPAKGRYGIAWNAARGTPLGHTFSFLMAKFGQPLLNLSSCQGGYDFQQARGEQLRPMFQSDAAYRACEYMLDILKYSPPNILSMSWYERAQSYASGETSMAYCYTLLAPLFELNRHSPAYGNTRYLPHPVGNHGRAITPIGGYALAIPANLAPERVEAVWTALRHLTSANMSKLYIMNGSLVTPRFSVSQDPEVSALSPLIKIVDDMAQKDILQAWPRPPVPGITDLISIAGNEIFEVLDGRRSIKKALSIAQERADKVMRAKGHY
;
A
#
# COMPACT_ATOMS: atom_id res chain seq x y z
N MET A 1 -31.32 80.20 -9.74
CA MET A 1 -31.99 80.89 -8.60
C MET A 1 -31.98 79.95 -7.41
N ARG A 2 -31.35 80.42 -6.33
CA ARG A 2 -31.41 79.99 -4.92
C ARG A 2 -30.93 78.58 -4.54
N GLU A 3 -29.68 78.58 -4.08
CA GLU A 3 -29.17 77.74 -2.99
C GLU A 3 -30.08 77.84 -1.75
N GLY A 4 -30.26 76.70 -1.06
CA GLY A 4 -30.80 76.64 0.31
C GLY A 4 -29.85 75.82 1.17
N ARG A 5 -29.01 76.51 1.95
CA ARG A 5 -28.26 75.93 3.07
C ARG A 5 -29.26 75.51 4.16
N VAL A 6 -29.15 74.28 4.64
CA VAL A 6 -29.75 73.87 5.92
C VAL A 6 -28.63 73.90 6.95
N GLU A 7 -28.73 74.82 7.91
CA GLU A 7 -27.93 74.84 9.13
C GLU A 7 -28.34 73.67 10.03
N ILE A 8 -27.38 72.84 10.42
CA ILE A 8 -27.59 71.80 11.45
C ILE A 8 -27.36 72.48 12.80
N ASN A 9 -28.41 72.49 13.62
CA ASN A 9 -28.47 73.10 14.93
C ASN A 9 -27.75 72.21 15.97
N GLU A 10 -26.62 72.67 16.53
CA GLU A 10 -25.72 71.91 17.42
C GLU A 10 -26.25 71.64 18.84
N THR A 11 -27.54 71.80 19.12
CA THR A 11 -28.02 71.89 20.52
C THR A 11 -28.79 70.67 21.05
N ASN A 12 -28.98 69.58 20.29
CA ASN A 12 -29.58 68.34 20.81
C ASN A 12 -29.01 67.07 20.14
N PRO A 13 -28.09 66.34 20.80
CA PRO A 13 -27.71 64.99 20.37
C PRO A 13 -28.83 63.99 20.69
N GLU A 14 -29.31 63.24 19.69
CA GLU A 14 -30.42 62.26 19.79
C GLU A 14 -29.95 60.84 20.22
N GLY A 15 -28.66 60.62 20.47
CA GLY A 15 -28.17 59.28 20.86
C GLY A 15 -26.98 59.25 21.83
N PRO A 16 -26.80 58.14 22.58
CA PRO A 16 -25.73 58.00 23.58
C PRO A 16 -24.30 57.96 23.01
N TYR A 17 -24.14 58.10 21.70
CA TYR A 17 -22.87 58.00 20.99
C TYR A 17 -22.32 59.34 20.46
N ASP A 18 -23.07 60.44 20.56
CA ASP A 18 -22.66 61.75 20.01
C ASP A 18 -21.52 62.46 20.78
N LYS A 19 -21.03 61.87 21.88
CA LYS A 19 -19.93 62.44 22.69
C LYS A 19 -18.68 61.58 22.77
N LEU A 20 -18.52 60.57 21.90
CA LEU A 20 -17.30 59.77 21.86
C LEU A 20 -16.40 60.22 20.71
N SER A 21 -15.39 61.04 21.02
CA SER A 21 -14.35 61.52 20.09
C SER A 21 -13.30 60.46 19.73
N GLN A 22 -13.73 59.19 19.66
CA GLN A 22 -12.93 58.10 19.13
C GLN A 22 -13.79 57.35 18.12
N MET A 23 -13.65 57.71 16.84
CA MET A 23 -14.11 56.81 15.78
C MET A 23 -13.26 55.55 15.87
N PRO A 24 -13.84 54.36 16.11
CA PRO A 24 -13.08 53.13 16.06
C PRO A 24 -12.55 52.97 14.63
N SER A 25 -11.23 53.00 14.45
CA SER A 25 -10.63 52.64 13.17
C SER A 25 -10.73 51.12 13.01
N SER A 26 -11.85 50.66 12.46
CA SER A 26 -11.98 49.24 12.09
C SER A 26 -10.98 48.95 10.97
N LYS A 27 -10.09 47.99 11.19
CA LYS A 27 -9.18 47.46 10.16
C LYS A 27 -9.90 46.60 9.11
N ILE A 28 -11.18 46.31 9.33
CA ILE A 28 -12.03 45.42 8.53
C ILE A 28 -13.22 46.22 8.03
N SER A 29 -13.59 46.07 6.75
CA SER A 29 -14.74 46.78 6.19
C SER A 29 -16.05 46.28 6.83
N ASN A 30 -17.07 47.15 6.93
CA ASN A 30 -18.38 46.75 7.45
C ASN A 30 -18.99 45.58 6.67
N THR A 31 -18.71 45.47 5.37
CA THR A 31 -19.16 44.37 4.51
C THR A 31 -18.47 43.05 4.82
N GLU A 32 -17.17 43.07 5.14
CA GLU A 32 -16.45 41.88 5.59
C GLU A 32 -16.88 41.47 7.00
N LEU A 33 -17.11 42.44 7.88
CA LEU A 33 -17.61 42.19 9.23
C LEU A 33 -19.02 41.58 9.20
N ALA A 34 -19.91 42.08 8.35
CA ALA A 34 -21.25 41.51 8.16
C ALA A 34 -21.17 40.06 7.62
N ARG A 35 -20.35 39.80 6.60
CA ARG A 35 -20.12 38.43 6.09
C ARG A 35 -19.57 37.48 7.16
N PHE A 36 -18.69 37.98 8.04
CA PHE A 36 -18.18 37.19 9.15
C PHE A 36 -19.25 36.89 10.19
N ILE A 37 -20.11 37.86 10.53
CA ILE A 37 -21.23 37.66 11.45
C ILE A 37 -22.22 36.63 10.87
N ASP A 38 -22.59 36.75 9.60
CA ASP A 38 -23.46 35.80 8.90
C ASP A 38 -22.86 34.38 8.87
N PHE A 39 -21.53 34.28 8.73
CA PHE A 39 -20.83 33.00 8.81
C PHE A 39 -20.93 32.40 10.21
N ILE A 40 -20.76 33.19 11.28
CA ILE A 40 -20.87 32.70 12.65
C ILE A 40 -22.27 32.20 12.94
N GLU A 41 -23.32 32.93 12.55
CA GLU A 41 -24.71 32.50 12.74
C GLU A 41 -24.98 31.15 12.05
N LYS A 42 -24.63 31.03 10.76
CA LYS A 42 -24.78 29.78 10.02
C LYS A 42 -23.90 28.65 10.56
N PHE A 43 -22.70 28.96 11.03
CA PHE A 43 -21.81 27.98 11.64
C PHE A 43 -22.44 27.41 12.92
N GLU A 44 -23.05 28.24 13.76
CA GLU A 44 -23.73 27.78 14.97
C GLU A 44 -24.97 26.94 14.64
N ASP A 45 -25.81 27.38 13.69
CA ASP A 45 -26.98 26.63 13.22
C ASP A 45 -26.60 25.25 12.68
N GLU A 46 -25.56 25.16 11.84
CA GLU A 46 -25.08 23.89 11.30
C GLU A 46 -24.47 23.00 12.39
N THR A 47 -23.83 23.60 13.39
CA THR A 47 -23.27 22.88 14.54
C THR A 47 -24.36 22.26 15.40
N GLU A 48 -25.48 22.97 15.60
CA GLU A 48 -26.60 22.49 16.40
C GLU A 48 -27.48 21.49 15.64
N SER A 49 -27.66 21.68 14.33
CA SER A 49 -28.54 20.83 13.51
C SER A 49 -27.86 19.55 13.00
N SER A 50 -26.55 19.57 12.72
CA SER A 50 -25.84 18.42 12.14
C SER A 50 -25.31 17.45 13.19
N LEU A 51 -24.97 17.95 14.37
CA LEU A 51 -24.46 17.12 15.47
C LEU A 51 -25.56 16.92 16.49
N SER A 52 -25.88 15.67 16.81
CA SER A 52 -26.94 15.32 17.77
C SER A 52 -26.56 15.63 19.22
N MET A 53 -26.21 16.89 19.56
CA MET A 53 -25.75 17.36 20.87
C MET A 53 -26.93 17.76 21.78
N ALA A 54 -26.88 17.38 23.07
CA ALA A 54 -27.98 17.65 24.02
C ALA A 54 -27.68 18.81 24.99
N LEU A 55 -26.41 19.17 25.18
CA LEU A 55 -25.96 20.18 26.15
C LEU A 55 -25.10 21.29 25.50
N GLY A 56 -25.25 21.51 24.20
CA GLY A 56 -24.49 22.48 23.40
C GLY A 56 -22.98 22.25 23.44
N TYR A 57 -22.20 23.35 23.45
CA TYR A 57 -20.71 23.35 23.44
C TYR A 57 -20.03 22.52 24.55
N ARG A 58 -20.74 22.11 25.61
CA ARG A 58 -20.17 21.31 26.71
C ARG A 58 -19.80 19.88 26.28
N GLU A 59 -20.58 19.29 25.36
CA GLU A 59 -20.32 17.94 24.84
C GLU A 59 -19.29 17.96 23.70
N MET A 60 -19.17 19.09 23.00
CA MET A 60 -18.26 19.28 21.86
C MET A 60 -16.83 18.81 22.17
N ARG A 61 -16.29 19.15 23.35
CA ARG A 61 -14.93 18.72 23.75
C ARG A 61 -14.81 17.20 23.88
N MET A 62 -15.84 16.53 24.39
CA MET A 62 -15.87 15.07 24.49
C MET A 62 -15.95 14.44 23.09
N LEU A 63 -16.85 14.94 22.24
CA LEU A 63 -17.02 14.43 20.88
C LEU A 63 -15.74 14.61 20.06
N LEU A 64 -15.13 15.80 20.11
CA LEU A 64 -13.84 16.09 19.47
C LEU A 64 -12.72 15.19 19.98
N HIS A 65 -12.65 14.93 21.29
CA HIS A 65 -11.63 14.06 21.86
C HIS A 65 -11.78 12.62 21.36
N VAL A 66 -13.02 12.10 21.33
CA VAL A 66 -13.32 10.76 20.82
C VAL A 66 -12.98 10.66 19.34
N MET A 67 -13.42 11.60 18.51
CA MET A 67 -13.13 11.62 17.07
C MET A 67 -11.64 11.73 16.81
N ARG A 68 -10.93 12.61 17.50
CA ARG A 68 -9.47 12.76 17.36
C ARG A 68 -8.72 11.50 17.74
N ASN A 69 -9.13 10.83 18.81
CA ASN A 69 -8.52 9.57 19.21
C ASN A 69 -8.83 8.45 18.21
N HIS A 70 -10.07 8.39 17.72
CA HIS A 70 -10.48 7.44 16.69
C HIS A 70 -9.64 7.58 15.41
N LEU A 71 -9.56 8.79 14.85
CA LEU A 71 -8.77 9.10 13.65
C LEU A 71 -7.27 8.81 13.84
N ALA A 72 -6.76 9.00 15.07
CA ALA A 72 -5.37 8.71 15.41
C ALA A 72 -5.13 7.25 15.87
N GLY A 73 -6.13 6.38 15.86
CA GLY A 73 -6.02 5.00 16.33
C GLY A 73 -5.75 4.85 17.84
N ARG A 74 -6.01 5.89 18.64
CA ARG A 74 -5.81 5.91 20.10
C ARG A 74 -7.06 5.46 20.84
N LEU A 75 -6.86 4.81 21.98
CA LEU A 75 -7.95 4.37 22.85
C LEU A 75 -8.51 5.53 23.67
N THR A 76 -9.83 5.67 23.70
CA THR A 76 -10.52 6.56 24.64
C THR A 76 -11.07 5.73 25.80
N THR A 77 -10.82 6.18 27.04
CA THR A 77 -11.40 5.60 28.25
C THR A 77 -12.44 6.54 28.86
N PRO A 78 -13.39 6.07 29.68
CA PRO A 78 -14.32 6.96 30.38
C PRO A 78 -13.61 8.06 31.17
N THR A 79 -12.49 7.73 31.83
CA THR A 79 -11.68 8.70 32.58
C THR A 79 -11.02 9.72 31.65
N SER A 80 -10.34 9.28 30.59
CA SER A 80 -9.69 10.22 29.66
C SER A 80 -10.69 11.13 28.95
N LEU A 81 -11.89 10.63 28.66
CA LEU A 81 -12.98 11.42 28.08
C LEU A 81 -13.54 12.43 29.08
N ALA A 82 -13.68 12.02 30.35
CA ALA A 82 -14.10 12.92 31.41
C ALA A 82 -13.08 14.04 31.62
N ASP A 83 -11.79 13.72 31.64
CA ASP A 83 -10.70 14.71 31.76
C ASP A 83 -10.71 15.69 30.57
N ALA A 84 -10.89 15.19 29.35
CA ALA A 84 -10.95 16.00 28.13
C ALA A 84 -12.15 16.97 28.10
N SER A 85 -13.23 16.66 28.82
CA SER A 85 -14.41 17.54 28.87
C SER A 85 -14.17 18.85 29.62
N GLY A 86 -13.22 18.88 30.56
CA GLY A 86 -13.02 19.99 31.49
C GLY A 86 -14.13 20.15 32.53
N LEU A 87 -15.04 19.17 32.67
CA LEU A 87 -16.12 19.17 33.65
C LEU A 87 -15.70 18.38 34.91
N THR A 88 -16.43 18.57 36.01
CA THR A 88 -16.28 17.71 37.19
C THR A 88 -16.65 16.26 36.84
N TYR A 89 -15.95 15.29 37.44
CA TYR A 89 -16.10 13.87 37.09
C TYR A 89 -17.56 13.38 37.07
N GLY A 90 -18.38 13.76 38.06
CA GLY A 90 -19.79 13.36 38.11
C GLY A 90 -20.66 14.00 37.01
N THR A 91 -20.32 15.20 36.56
CA THR A 91 -21.00 15.85 35.42
C THR A 91 -20.53 15.25 34.11
N ALA A 92 -19.23 15.01 33.97
CA ALA A 92 -18.65 14.38 32.81
C ALA A 92 -19.23 12.97 32.59
N LYS A 93 -19.34 12.17 33.66
CA LYS A 93 -19.93 10.83 33.61
C LYS A 93 -21.37 10.84 33.08
N ARG A 94 -22.22 11.76 33.58
CA ARG A 94 -23.60 11.92 33.08
C ARG A 94 -23.64 12.34 31.61
N GLY A 95 -22.73 13.21 31.19
CA GLY A 95 -22.56 13.58 29.77
C GLY A 95 -22.20 12.38 28.92
N ILE A 96 -21.22 11.58 29.33
CA ILE A 96 -20.82 10.35 28.64
C ILE A 96 -22.00 9.36 28.54
N GLU A 97 -22.74 9.14 29.63
CA GLU A 97 -23.92 8.27 29.66
C GLU A 97 -25.02 8.78 28.71
N SER A 98 -25.25 10.09 28.65
CA SER A 98 -26.21 10.70 27.72
C SER A 98 -25.80 10.51 26.25
N ILE A 99 -24.51 10.68 25.93
CA ILE A 99 -23.99 10.47 24.58
C ILE A 99 -24.12 8.98 24.19
N MET A 100 -23.87 8.06 25.13
CA MET A 100 -24.06 6.62 24.91
C MET A 100 -25.53 6.25 24.71
N GLN A 101 -26.46 6.82 25.47
CA GLN A 101 -27.91 6.58 25.32
C GLN A 101 -28.45 7.01 23.96
N ARG A 102 -27.86 8.08 23.39
CA ARG A 102 -28.16 8.54 22.01
C ARG A 102 -27.53 7.66 20.93
N GLY A 103 -26.77 6.63 21.28
CA GLY A 103 -26.13 5.74 20.32
C GLY A 103 -24.91 6.34 19.62
N LEU A 104 -24.39 7.48 20.08
CA LEU A 104 -23.22 8.14 19.49
C LEU A 104 -21.89 7.52 19.97
N LEU A 105 -21.90 6.87 21.13
CA LEU A 105 -20.73 6.17 21.68
C LEU A 105 -21.00 4.68 21.85
N ILE A 106 -20.03 3.88 21.42
CA ILE A 106 -19.98 2.44 21.63
C ILE A 106 -18.99 2.15 22.76
N SER A 107 -19.43 1.41 23.76
CA SER A 107 -18.56 0.92 24.84
C SER A 107 -18.12 -0.51 24.54
N ARG A 108 -16.80 -0.75 24.57
CA ARG A 108 -16.21 -2.08 24.41
C ARG A 108 -15.43 -2.50 25.66
N PRO A 109 -15.68 -3.71 26.20
CA PRO A 109 -14.84 -4.28 27.25
C PRO A 109 -13.37 -4.41 26.83
N ARG A 110 -12.45 -3.98 27.69
CA ARG A 110 -11.00 -4.14 27.51
C ARG A 110 -10.46 -5.41 28.16
N THR A 111 -11.18 -5.98 29.12
CA THR A 111 -10.77 -7.17 29.89
C THR A 111 -11.87 -8.23 29.86
N LYS A 112 -11.51 -9.50 30.06
CA LYS A 112 -12.47 -10.62 30.16
C LYS A 112 -13.51 -10.41 31.27
N SER A 113 -13.16 -9.67 32.32
CA SER A 113 -14.05 -9.36 33.44
C SER A 113 -15.04 -8.23 33.17
N GLY A 114 -14.95 -7.52 32.03
CA GLY A 114 -15.83 -6.39 31.71
C GLY A 114 -15.61 -5.11 32.53
N LYS A 115 -14.84 -5.17 33.62
CA LYS A 115 -14.61 -4.06 34.57
C LYS A 115 -14.00 -2.80 33.95
N THR A 116 -13.23 -2.94 32.87
CA THR A 116 -12.62 -1.82 32.15
C THR A 116 -13.17 -1.75 30.75
N VAL A 117 -13.56 -0.55 30.31
CA VAL A 117 -14.13 -0.31 28.99
C VAL A 117 -13.34 0.76 28.22
N SER A 118 -13.42 0.69 26.91
CA SER A 118 -13.00 1.74 25.97
C SER A 118 -14.23 2.29 25.27
N LEU A 119 -14.25 3.59 25.04
CA LEU A 119 -15.31 4.29 24.32
C LEU A 119 -14.85 4.59 22.90
N HIS A 120 -15.74 4.40 21.93
CA HIS A 120 -15.48 4.59 20.51
C HIS A 120 -16.65 5.35 19.89
N PRO A 121 -16.43 6.18 18.85
CA PRO A 121 -17.55 6.77 18.13
C PRO A 121 -18.34 5.67 17.42
N SER A 122 -19.66 5.79 17.40
CA SER A 122 -20.52 4.89 16.63
C SER A 122 -20.47 5.23 15.13
N PRO A 123 -20.90 4.32 14.24
CA PRO A 123 -21.07 4.64 12.82
C PRO A 123 -21.94 5.88 12.59
N GLN A 124 -23.01 6.04 13.39
CA GLN A 124 -23.87 7.22 13.35
C GLN A 124 -23.08 8.49 13.68
N MET A 125 -22.30 8.48 14.76
CA MET A 125 -21.50 9.65 15.13
C MET A 125 -20.50 10.01 14.04
N ILE A 126 -19.83 9.02 13.44
CA ILE A 126 -18.89 9.27 12.33
C ILE A 126 -19.61 9.94 11.17
N GLN A 127 -20.79 9.44 10.78
CA GLN A 127 -21.60 10.01 9.70
C GLN A 127 -22.09 11.43 9.99
N GLU A 128 -22.49 11.72 11.24
CA GLU A 128 -22.85 13.09 11.67
C GLU A 128 -21.66 14.05 11.52
N TRP A 129 -20.47 13.62 11.92
CA TRP A 129 -19.24 14.42 11.79
C TRP A 129 -18.78 14.62 10.35
N GLU A 130 -18.95 13.61 9.49
CA GLU A 130 -18.67 13.72 8.05
C GLU A 130 -19.63 14.72 7.40
N SER A 131 -20.94 14.59 7.66
CA SER A 131 -21.96 15.49 7.14
C SER A 131 -21.76 16.93 7.63
N TYR A 132 -21.42 17.10 8.91
CA TYR A 132 -21.09 18.40 9.50
C TYR A 132 -19.87 19.03 8.82
N ALA A 133 -18.81 18.27 8.59
CA ALA A 133 -17.61 18.77 7.92
C ALA A 133 -17.88 19.24 6.49
N GLU A 134 -18.74 18.56 5.74
CA GLU A 134 -19.16 18.97 4.39
C GLU A 134 -19.96 20.26 4.40
N ARG A 135 -20.92 20.40 5.31
CA ARG A 135 -21.76 21.61 5.44
C ARG A 135 -20.93 22.83 5.84
N ILE A 136 -20.05 22.68 6.84
CA ILE A 136 -19.14 23.76 7.25
C ILE A 136 -18.20 24.18 6.12
N LYS A 137 -17.68 23.25 5.30
CA LYS A 137 -16.89 23.59 4.10
C LYS A 137 -17.68 24.47 3.13
N GLY A 138 -18.98 24.19 2.95
CA GLY A 138 -19.88 24.99 2.12
C GLY A 138 -20.04 26.44 2.60
N LEU A 139 -19.97 26.68 3.91
CA LEU A 139 -20.10 28.02 4.50
C LEU A 139 -18.87 28.92 4.31
N LEU A 140 -17.69 28.35 4.03
CA LEU A 140 -16.44 29.12 3.92
C LEU A 140 -16.35 29.95 2.63
N GLY A 141 -17.03 29.57 1.54
CA GLY A 141 -16.99 30.31 0.27
C GLY A 141 -17.55 31.73 0.37
N PRO A 142 -18.80 31.91 0.86
CA PRO A 142 -19.41 33.23 1.06
C PRO A 142 -18.60 34.16 1.97
N LEU A 143 -17.88 33.63 2.97
CA LEU A 143 -17.04 34.40 3.89
C LEU A 143 -15.97 35.22 3.14
N PHE A 144 -15.37 34.64 2.09
CA PHE A 144 -14.35 35.30 1.27
C PHE A 144 -14.92 36.12 0.09
N GLY A 145 -16.25 36.31 0.03
CA GLY A 145 -16.90 37.08 -1.05
C GLY A 145 -16.93 36.34 -2.38
N ILE A 146 -16.89 35.01 -2.33
CA ILE A 146 -16.82 34.14 -3.48
C ILE A 146 -18.18 33.47 -3.67
N ASP A 147 -18.75 33.57 -4.87
CA ASP A 147 -20.02 32.94 -5.21
C ASP A 147 -19.82 31.42 -5.35
N PRO A 148 -20.40 30.59 -4.46
CA PRO A 148 -20.27 29.13 -4.51
C PRO A 148 -20.88 28.51 -5.78
N THR A 149 -21.68 29.27 -6.54
CA THR A 149 -22.26 28.82 -7.82
C THR A 149 -21.37 29.09 -9.03
N SER A 150 -20.28 29.85 -8.89
CA SER A 150 -19.35 30.10 -9.99
C SER A 150 -18.37 28.94 -10.16
N ASP A 151 -18.30 28.39 -11.37
CA ASP A 151 -17.54 27.18 -11.74
C ASP A 151 -16.00 27.32 -11.59
N SER A 152 -15.53 28.54 -11.33
CA SER A 152 -14.12 28.88 -11.07
C SER A 152 -13.81 28.91 -9.56
N ALA A 153 -14.77 29.34 -8.74
CA ALA A 153 -14.64 29.42 -7.29
C ALA A 153 -14.76 28.06 -6.60
N SER A 154 -15.70 27.24 -7.10
CA SER A 154 -15.90 25.85 -6.70
C SER A 154 -14.72 24.94 -7.04
N LYS A 155 -13.76 25.40 -7.88
CA LYS A 155 -12.51 24.69 -8.16
C LYS A 155 -11.32 25.17 -7.33
N ILE A 156 -11.37 26.40 -6.82
CA ILE A 156 -10.27 27.05 -6.08
C ILE A 156 -10.41 26.83 -4.56
N PHE A 157 -11.63 26.88 -4.02
CA PHE A 157 -11.89 26.69 -2.58
C PHE A 157 -12.34 25.27 -2.21
N LEU A 158 -13.17 24.69 -3.05
CA LEU A 158 -13.54 23.29 -2.97
C LEU A 158 -12.53 22.55 -3.85
N GLY A 159 -11.56 21.85 -3.23
CA GLY A 159 -10.81 20.79 -3.91
C GLY A 159 -11.72 19.63 -4.32
N MET A 160 -12.94 19.88 -4.81
CA MET A 160 -13.98 18.93 -5.20
C MET A 160 -13.66 18.34 -6.59
N SER A 161 -12.57 17.60 -6.61
CA SER A 161 -12.59 16.23 -7.13
C SER A 161 -11.82 15.27 -6.21
N SER A 162 -11.26 15.79 -5.11
CA SER A 162 -10.35 15.07 -4.23
C SER A 162 -11.03 14.52 -2.97
N SER A 163 -12.04 15.20 -2.40
CA SER A 163 -12.69 14.74 -1.15
C SER A 163 -13.45 13.43 -1.27
N GLU A 164 -14.12 13.18 -2.40
CA GLU A 164 -14.75 11.87 -2.69
C GLU A 164 -13.73 10.74 -2.92
N ARG A 165 -12.44 11.08 -3.08
CA ARG A 165 -11.34 10.12 -3.28
C ARG A 165 -10.46 9.91 -2.05
N VAL A 166 -10.65 10.70 -0.97
CA VAL A 166 -9.87 10.51 0.26
C VAL A 166 -10.48 9.37 1.06
N ILE A 167 -9.74 8.27 1.14
CA ILE A 167 -10.11 7.10 1.93
C ILE A 167 -10.00 7.44 3.41
N SER A 168 -11.07 7.16 4.16
CA SER A 168 -11.14 7.40 5.61
C SER A 168 -10.23 6.45 6.39
N THR A 169 -9.90 6.81 7.63
CA THR A 169 -9.12 5.94 8.51
C THR A 169 -9.92 4.70 8.92
N PRO A 170 -9.26 3.54 9.13
CA PRO A 170 -9.94 2.33 9.58
C PRO A 170 -10.71 2.53 10.89
N ALA A 171 -12.02 2.27 10.85
CA ALA A 171 -12.86 2.31 12.03
C ALA A 171 -12.64 1.09 12.93
N VAL A 172 -12.84 1.27 14.24
CA VAL A 172 -12.84 0.17 15.20
C VAL A 172 -14.07 -0.71 14.95
N LEU A 173 -13.90 -2.03 15.01
CA LEU A 173 -15.01 -2.95 14.84
C LEU A 173 -16.07 -2.75 15.93
N SER A 174 -17.34 -2.76 15.51
CA SER A 174 -18.51 -2.65 16.40
C SER A 174 -18.54 -3.78 17.44
N ALA A 175 -18.08 -4.97 17.06
CA ALA A 175 -17.90 -6.12 17.92
C ALA A 175 -16.44 -6.59 17.93
N ARG A 176 -15.98 -7.11 19.08
CA ARG A 176 -14.68 -7.77 19.19
C ARG A 176 -14.68 -9.05 18.34
N LEU A 177 -13.56 -9.32 17.66
CA LEU A 177 -13.35 -10.62 17.04
C LEU A 177 -13.20 -11.74 18.08
N GLU A 178 -14.04 -12.76 17.98
CA GLU A 178 -14.09 -13.89 18.89
C GLU A 178 -13.00 -14.95 18.59
N LEU A 179 -11.73 -14.56 18.73
CA LEU A 179 -10.60 -15.48 18.60
C LEU A 179 -9.96 -15.76 19.96
N LYS A 180 -10.26 -16.94 20.52
CA LYS A 180 -9.56 -17.43 21.72
C LYS A 180 -8.05 -17.52 21.42
N GLY A 181 -7.23 -16.89 22.26
CA GLY A 181 -5.78 -16.85 22.08
C GLY A 181 -5.26 -15.78 21.10
N GLY A 182 -6.12 -14.89 20.60
CA GLY A 182 -5.74 -13.83 19.67
C GLY A 182 -5.66 -14.26 18.21
N LEU A 183 -5.24 -13.33 17.35
CA LEU A 183 -4.98 -13.54 15.93
C LEU A 183 -3.50 -13.86 15.71
N ARG A 184 -3.19 -14.99 15.10
CA ARG A 184 -1.83 -15.51 14.89
C ARG A 184 -1.47 -15.35 13.42
N VAL A 185 -0.51 -14.48 13.11
CA VAL A 185 -0.10 -14.15 11.75
C VAL A 185 1.34 -14.61 11.54
N LEU A 186 1.58 -15.36 10.47
CA LEU A 186 2.92 -15.67 9.96
C LEU A 186 3.16 -14.80 8.72
N ALA A 187 4.21 -13.97 8.75
CA ALA A 187 4.45 -12.98 7.72
C ALA A 187 5.93 -12.92 7.30
N HIS A 188 6.18 -12.24 6.18
CA HIS A 188 7.53 -11.94 5.74
C HIS A 188 8.10 -10.73 6.50
N ALA A 189 9.41 -10.67 6.67
CA ALA A 189 10.11 -9.53 7.27
C ALA A 189 10.41 -8.44 6.21
N ASP A 190 9.38 -7.71 5.76
CA ASP A 190 9.53 -6.59 4.82
C ASP A 190 8.90 -5.28 5.31
N PRO A 191 9.14 -4.13 4.64
CA PRO A 191 8.63 -2.83 5.08
C PRO A 191 7.11 -2.75 5.26
N THR A 192 6.30 -3.46 4.47
CA THR A 192 4.85 -3.47 4.63
C THR A 192 4.45 -4.21 5.90
N PHE A 193 5.01 -5.40 6.13
CA PHE A 193 4.74 -6.15 7.36
C PHE A 193 5.39 -5.50 8.60
N MET A 194 6.47 -4.73 8.43
CA MET A 194 7.02 -3.85 9.47
C MET A 194 6.08 -2.68 9.77
N ALA A 195 5.44 -2.06 8.77
CA ALA A 195 4.39 -1.07 8.99
C ALA A 195 3.22 -1.68 9.78
N MET A 196 2.77 -2.88 9.41
CA MET A 196 1.77 -3.64 10.19
C MET A 196 2.23 -3.90 11.63
N HIS A 197 3.52 -4.23 11.83
CA HIS A 197 4.10 -4.44 13.16
C HIS A 197 4.10 -3.14 13.99
N ASN A 198 4.48 -2.01 13.39
CA ASN A 198 4.44 -0.69 14.04
C ASN A 198 3.01 -0.30 14.41
N LEU A 199 2.03 -0.70 13.60
CA LEU A 199 0.61 -0.48 13.81
C LEU A 199 -0.06 -1.52 14.73
N LYS A 200 0.70 -2.47 15.30
CA LYS A 200 0.14 -3.58 16.10
C LYS A 200 -0.87 -3.11 17.14
N ARG A 201 -0.54 -2.09 17.95
CA ARG A 201 -1.44 -1.60 19.00
C ARG A 201 -2.74 -1.02 18.43
N GLN A 202 -2.67 -0.34 17.30
CA GLN A 202 -3.84 0.19 16.61
C GLN A 202 -4.68 -0.94 16.02
N LEU A 203 -4.07 -1.95 15.40
CA LEU A 203 -4.76 -3.14 14.89
C LEU A 203 -5.42 -3.94 16.02
N GLU A 204 -4.75 -4.13 17.16
CA GLU A 204 -5.31 -4.76 18.36
C GLU A 204 -6.50 -3.96 18.91
N SER A 205 -6.43 -2.62 18.85
CA SER A 205 -7.55 -1.75 19.19
C SER A 205 -8.72 -1.96 18.23
N ILE A 206 -8.48 -1.95 16.92
CA ILE A 206 -9.49 -2.15 15.87
C ILE A 206 -10.18 -3.50 16.03
N PHE A 207 -9.42 -4.59 16.12
CA PHE A 207 -9.98 -5.95 16.20
C PHE A 207 -10.47 -6.36 17.59
N GLY A 208 -9.98 -5.69 18.63
CA GLY A 208 -10.27 -6.04 20.02
C GLY A 208 -9.68 -7.34 20.51
N LEU A 209 -8.59 -7.78 19.90
CA LEU A 209 -7.84 -8.97 20.29
C LEU A 209 -6.34 -8.70 20.27
N GLU A 210 -5.58 -9.58 20.91
CA GLU A 210 -4.12 -9.60 20.82
C GLU A 210 -3.71 -10.15 19.45
N ILE A 211 -2.73 -9.52 18.81
CA ILE A 211 -2.15 -9.99 17.56
C ILE A 211 -0.77 -10.56 17.86
N ARG A 212 -0.52 -11.79 17.41
CA ARG A 212 0.79 -12.44 17.48
C ARG A 212 1.34 -12.56 16.07
N ASN A 213 2.26 -11.67 15.73
CA ASN A 213 2.93 -11.69 14.44
C ASN A 213 4.29 -12.41 14.57
N LYS A 214 4.59 -13.30 13.63
CA LYS A 214 5.88 -13.95 13.50
C LYS A 214 6.44 -13.66 12.11
N ALA A 215 7.55 -12.93 12.07
CA ALA A 215 8.22 -12.59 10.83
C ALA A 215 9.35 -13.58 10.50
N ARG A 216 9.49 -13.95 9.24
CA ARG A 216 10.54 -14.83 8.70
C ARG A 216 11.15 -14.25 7.42
N SER A 217 12.36 -14.68 7.07
CA SER A 217 12.88 -14.51 5.72
C SER A 217 12.06 -15.35 4.73
N ILE A 218 12.09 -15.00 3.45
CA ILE A 218 11.29 -15.67 2.41
C ILE A 218 11.42 -17.20 2.41
N ASP A 219 12.64 -17.74 2.47
CA ASP A 219 12.85 -19.20 2.45
C ASP A 219 12.32 -19.87 3.73
N ASN A 220 12.66 -19.32 4.90
CA ASN A 220 12.16 -19.83 6.19
C ASN A 220 10.64 -19.67 6.35
N LEU A 221 10.03 -18.72 5.65
CA LEU A 221 8.59 -18.50 5.64
C LEU A 221 7.88 -19.65 4.92
N LEU A 222 8.34 -20.01 3.71
CA LEU A 222 7.78 -21.11 2.95
C LEU A 222 7.90 -22.44 3.70
N ASP A 223 9.08 -22.74 4.23
CA ASP A 223 9.32 -23.95 5.03
C ASP A 223 8.37 -24.03 6.23
N GLU A 224 8.19 -22.92 6.94
CA GLU A 224 7.31 -22.87 8.11
C GLU A 224 5.82 -22.98 7.75
N ILE A 225 5.40 -22.47 6.58
CA ILE A 225 4.03 -22.68 6.04
C ILE A 225 3.80 -24.18 5.75
N LEU A 226 4.76 -24.83 5.07
CA LEU A 226 4.66 -26.24 4.72
C LEU A 226 4.68 -27.15 5.96
N ASP A 227 5.54 -26.85 6.94
CA ASP A 227 5.57 -27.57 8.22
C ASP A 227 4.28 -27.36 9.03
N ASN A 228 3.71 -26.16 8.99
CA ASN A 228 2.41 -25.89 9.62
C ASN A 228 1.28 -26.69 8.95
N ALA A 229 1.32 -26.88 7.63
CA ALA A 229 0.32 -27.64 6.88
C ALA A 229 0.28 -29.13 7.29
N ARG A 230 1.42 -29.69 7.71
CA ARG A 230 1.53 -31.09 8.17
C ARG A 230 0.91 -31.33 9.54
N LEU A 231 0.54 -30.29 10.28
CA LEU A 231 -0.07 -30.41 11.59
C LEU A 231 -1.57 -30.71 11.48
N ALA A 232 -2.11 -31.43 12.47
CA ALA A 232 -3.55 -31.67 12.56
C ALA A 232 -4.37 -30.39 12.76
N LYS A 233 -3.77 -29.35 13.37
CA LYS A 233 -4.38 -28.04 13.57
C LYS A 233 -3.34 -26.95 13.33
N SER A 234 -3.72 -25.93 12.56
CA SER A 234 -2.84 -24.81 12.26
C SER A 234 -2.41 -24.04 13.52
N ARG A 235 -1.11 -23.76 13.60
CA ARG A 235 -0.51 -22.81 14.56
C ARG A 235 -0.80 -21.36 14.17
N TYR A 236 -1.13 -21.11 12.91
CA TYR A 236 -1.38 -19.79 12.34
C TYR A 236 -2.82 -19.64 11.88
N ASP A 237 -3.35 -18.44 12.00
CA ASP A 237 -4.68 -18.08 11.50
C ASP A 237 -4.60 -17.51 10.10
N VAL A 238 -3.60 -16.66 9.86
CA VAL A 238 -3.30 -16.05 8.57
C VAL A 238 -1.83 -16.30 8.25
N VAL A 239 -1.55 -16.67 7.01
CA VAL A 239 -0.19 -16.77 6.46
C VAL A 239 -0.05 -15.80 5.30
N ALA A 240 1.05 -15.05 5.23
CA ALA A 240 1.39 -14.27 4.05
C ALA A 240 2.19 -15.14 3.09
N CYS A 241 1.71 -15.28 1.85
CA CYS A 241 2.36 -16.09 0.82
C CYS A 241 2.88 -15.18 -0.29
N ASP A 242 4.11 -15.42 -0.76
CA ASP A 242 4.61 -14.80 -2.00
C ASP A 242 3.74 -15.27 -3.17
N LEU A 243 3.49 -14.39 -4.12
CA LEU A 243 2.54 -14.61 -5.21
C LEU A 243 2.82 -15.90 -6.03
N PRO A 244 4.07 -16.26 -6.42
CA PRO A 244 4.30 -17.49 -7.18
C PRO A 244 4.00 -18.78 -6.40
N TRP A 245 3.92 -18.74 -5.07
CA TRP A 245 3.70 -19.95 -4.28
C TRP A 245 2.28 -20.47 -4.36
N PHE A 246 1.31 -19.63 -4.75
CA PHE A 246 -0.11 -20.00 -4.71
C PHE A 246 -0.44 -21.21 -5.56
N GLY A 247 0.22 -21.41 -6.70
CA GLY A 247 -0.04 -22.59 -7.54
C GLY A 247 0.29 -23.89 -6.82
N GLU A 248 1.47 -23.96 -6.21
CA GLU A 248 1.92 -25.14 -5.48
C GLU A 248 1.16 -25.33 -4.17
N LEU A 249 1.03 -24.27 -3.37
CA LEU A 249 0.34 -24.35 -2.08
C LEU A 249 -1.16 -24.68 -2.22
N ALA A 250 -1.82 -24.21 -3.27
CA ALA A 250 -3.20 -24.57 -3.56
C ALA A 250 -3.32 -26.01 -4.07
N ALA A 251 -2.44 -26.44 -4.99
CA ALA A 251 -2.44 -27.80 -5.51
C ALA A 251 -2.20 -28.85 -4.41
N ASP A 252 -1.34 -28.53 -3.44
CA ASP A 252 -1.02 -29.40 -2.30
C ASP A 252 -2.06 -29.31 -1.16
N GLY A 253 -3.12 -28.50 -1.31
CA GLY A 253 -4.17 -28.35 -0.31
C GLY A 253 -3.72 -27.67 0.98
N VAL A 254 -2.66 -26.85 0.92
CA VAL A 254 -2.11 -26.12 2.07
C VAL A 254 -3.00 -24.94 2.46
N LEU A 255 -3.70 -24.34 1.49
CA LEU A 255 -4.51 -23.13 1.67
C LEU A 255 -6.00 -23.42 1.51
N MET A 256 -6.82 -22.74 2.30
CA MET A 256 -8.27 -22.78 2.20
C MET A 256 -8.75 -21.95 1.01
N PRO A 257 -9.62 -22.47 0.13
CA PRO A 257 -10.26 -21.67 -0.91
C PRO A 257 -11.20 -20.64 -0.27
N LEU A 258 -11.17 -19.41 -0.78
CA LEU A 258 -11.90 -18.26 -0.24
C LEU A 258 -13.18 -17.94 -1.02
N ASP A 259 -13.45 -18.63 -2.13
CA ASP A 259 -14.55 -18.31 -3.05
C ASP A 259 -15.92 -18.22 -2.36
N ALA A 260 -16.22 -19.16 -1.48
CA ALA A 260 -17.49 -19.19 -0.73
C ALA A 260 -17.62 -18.00 0.24
N LEU A 261 -16.52 -17.60 0.88
CA LEU A 261 -16.48 -16.47 1.80
C LEU A 261 -16.58 -15.13 1.07
N ILE A 262 -15.86 -15.00 -0.07
CA ILE A 262 -15.91 -13.84 -0.96
C ILE A 262 -17.33 -13.64 -1.47
N LYS A 263 -17.96 -14.70 -2.00
CA LYS A 263 -19.34 -14.63 -2.52
C LYS A 263 -20.37 -14.32 -1.45
N ARG A 264 -20.23 -14.88 -0.25
CA ARG A 264 -21.18 -14.68 0.86
C ARG A 264 -21.18 -13.24 1.37
N ASP A 265 -19.99 -12.65 1.50
CA ASP A 265 -19.83 -11.31 2.07
C ASP A 265 -19.76 -10.22 0.98
N ASP A 266 -20.00 -10.57 -0.29
CA ASP A 266 -19.90 -9.68 -1.46
C ASP A 266 -18.60 -8.87 -1.48
N TYR A 267 -17.48 -9.56 -1.22
CA TYR A 267 -16.18 -8.90 -1.10
C TYR A 267 -15.64 -8.50 -2.47
N ASP A 268 -15.70 -7.21 -2.77
CA ASP A 268 -15.30 -6.65 -4.05
C ASP A 268 -13.79 -6.81 -4.31
N LEU A 269 -13.47 -7.56 -5.37
CA LEU A 269 -12.10 -7.76 -5.86
C LEU A 269 -11.74 -6.81 -7.03
N SER A 270 -12.71 -6.06 -7.57
CA SER A 270 -12.51 -5.21 -8.76
C SER A 270 -11.61 -3.99 -8.51
N ASP A 271 -11.54 -3.54 -7.25
CA ASP A 271 -10.62 -2.48 -6.83
C ASP A 271 -9.15 -2.93 -6.81
N PHE A 272 -8.86 -4.22 -6.89
CA PHE A 272 -7.48 -4.71 -6.91
C PHE A 272 -6.90 -4.75 -8.33
N HIS A 273 -5.58 -4.58 -8.42
CA HIS A 273 -4.82 -4.84 -9.64
C HIS A 273 -5.13 -6.26 -10.15
N PRO A 274 -5.62 -6.45 -11.39
CA PRO A 274 -6.09 -7.76 -11.86
C PRO A 274 -5.03 -8.85 -11.74
N MET A 275 -3.80 -8.50 -12.09
CA MET A 275 -2.66 -9.43 -12.06
C MET A 275 -2.34 -9.90 -10.62
N ALA A 276 -2.62 -9.09 -9.59
CA ALA A 276 -2.44 -9.47 -8.18
C ALA A 276 -3.46 -10.52 -7.73
N ILE A 277 -4.72 -10.33 -8.11
CA ILE A 277 -5.81 -11.29 -7.84
C ILE A 277 -5.53 -12.60 -8.56
N GLN A 278 -5.23 -12.55 -9.86
CA GLN A 278 -4.89 -13.73 -10.66
C GLN A 278 -3.70 -14.49 -10.08
N SER A 279 -2.71 -13.78 -9.50
CA SER A 279 -1.52 -14.41 -8.91
C SER A 279 -1.76 -15.09 -7.56
N SER A 280 -2.86 -14.76 -6.89
CA SER A 280 -3.25 -15.38 -5.60
C SER A 280 -4.41 -16.38 -5.76
N GLY A 281 -4.76 -16.70 -7.01
CA GLY A 281 -5.69 -17.74 -7.38
C GLY A 281 -4.98 -18.90 -8.07
N TYR A 282 -5.65 -20.05 -8.14
CA TYR A 282 -5.18 -21.23 -8.83
C TYR A 282 -6.37 -22.09 -9.30
N ALA A 283 -6.31 -22.61 -10.53
CA ALA A 283 -7.32 -23.50 -11.10
C ALA A 283 -8.79 -23.00 -10.97
N GLY A 284 -9.00 -21.67 -11.10
CA GLY A 284 -10.32 -21.05 -11.03
C GLY A 284 -10.83 -20.73 -9.62
N SER A 285 -10.05 -21.00 -8.57
CA SER A 285 -10.37 -20.66 -7.18
C SER A 285 -9.43 -19.59 -6.63
N GLN A 286 -9.96 -18.71 -5.79
CA GLN A 286 -9.18 -17.71 -5.06
C GLN A 286 -8.69 -18.27 -3.71
N TYR A 287 -7.40 -18.20 -3.43
CA TYR A 287 -6.81 -18.76 -2.19
C TYR A 287 -6.21 -17.71 -1.25
N GLY A 288 -5.99 -16.49 -1.75
CA GLY A 288 -5.49 -15.38 -0.93
C GLY A 288 -6.03 -14.04 -1.40
N ILE A 289 -5.96 -13.03 -0.53
CA ILE A 289 -6.28 -11.65 -0.90
C ILE A 289 -4.98 -10.83 -0.86
N PRO A 290 -4.59 -10.15 -1.96
CA PRO A 290 -3.38 -9.34 -2.01
C PRO A 290 -3.35 -8.30 -0.89
N VAL A 291 -2.23 -8.23 -0.17
CA VAL A 291 -1.98 -7.14 0.80
C VAL A 291 -0.96 -6.14 0.26
N GLN A 292 -0.07 -6.60 -0.63
CA GLN A 292 0.88 -5.75 -1.34
C GLN A 292 1.20 -6.31 -2.72
N THR A 293 1.36 -5.43 -3.71
CA THR A 293 1.99 -5.74 -5.00
C THR A 293 3.28 -4.98 -5.12
N THR A 294 4.35 -5.72 -5.40
CA THR A 294 5.71 -5.18 -5.41
C THR A 294 6.32 -5.47 -6.78
N PRO A 295 6.04 -4.67 -7.82
CA PRO A 295 6.72 -4.82 -9.10
C PRO A 295 8.23 -4.59 -8.99
N GLU A 296 9.03 -5.26 -9.83
CA GLU A 296 10.45 -4.92 -10.02
C GLU A 296 10.61 -3.96 -11.21
N LEU A 297 11.18 -2.79 -10.94
CA LEU A 297 11.37 -1.70 -11.89
C LEU A 297 12.86 -1.43 -12.11
N LEU A 298 13.18 -0.76 -13.22
CA LEU A 298 14.48 -0.12 -13.37
C LEU A 298 14.42 1.26 -12.71
N CYS A 299 15.13 1.43 -11.60
CA CYS A 299 15.37 2.73 -10.98
C CYS A 299 16.61 3.38 -11.58
N TYR A 300 16.58 4.69 -11.80
CA TYR A 300 17.75 5.45 -12.20
C TYR A 300 17.79 6.85 -11.57
N ARG A 301 19.01 7.36 -11.39
CA ARG A 301 19.30 8.69 -10.86
C ARG A 301 19.14 9.77 -11.92
N GLN A 302 18.03 10.50 -11.88
CA GLN A 302 17.73 11.56 -12.85
C GLN A 302 18.80 12.65 -12.86
N ASP A 303 19.25 13.09 -11.68
CA ASP A 303 20.28 14.13 -11.56
C ASP A 303 21.62 13.73 -12.20
N VAL A 304 22.01 12.45 -12.08
CA VAL A 304 23.19 11.90 -12.75
C VAL A 304 22.99 11.84 -14.26
N PHE A 305 21.80 11.44 -14.71
CA PHE A 305 21.46 11.37 -16.13
C PHE A 305 21.44 12.77 -16.77
N GLU A 306 20.87 13.77 -16.11
CA GLU A 306 20.83 15.15 -16.59
C GLU A 306 22.22 15.77 -16.65
N ALA A 307 23.04 15.57 -15.61
CA ALA A 307 24.41 16.08 -15.57
C ALA A 307 25.29 15.51 -16.70
N LEU A 308 25.04 14.27 -17.10
CA LEU A 308 25.77 13.57 -18.16
C LEU A 308 25.06 13.59 -19.52
N GLN A 309 23.91 14.26 -19.61
CA GLN A 309 23.06 14.32 -20.81
C GLN A 309 22.70 12.95 -21.38
N LEU A 310 22.37 12.00 -20.50
CA LEU A 310 22.04 10.62 -20.84
C LEU A 310 20.54 10.44 -21.04
N THR A 311 20.17 9.65 -22.05
CA THR A 311 18.79 9.20 -22.25
C THR A 311 18.50 7.96 -21.41
N PRO A 312 17.39 7.91 -20.64
CA PRO A 312 16.98 6.72 -19.91
C PRO A 312 16.84 5.48 -20.82
N PRO A 313 17.42 4.32 -20.49
CA PRO A 313 17.48 3.19 -21.41
C PRO A 313 16.15 2.42 -21.46
N THR A 314 15.64 2.21 -22.66
CA THR A 314 14.41 1.42 -22.91
C THR A 314 14.67 0.03 -23.48
N THR A 315 15.91 -0.27 -23.90
CA THR A 315 16.33 -1.61 -24.37
C THR A 315 17.51 -2.15 -23.55
N THR A 316 17.71 -3.46 -23.59
CA THR A 316 18.85 -4.12 -22.95
C THR A 316 20.18 -3.58 -23.44
N GLU A 317 20.34 -3.35 -24.74
CA GLU A 317 21.57 -2.83 -25.36
C GLU A 317 21.84 -1.39 -24.94
N ALA A 318 20.79 -0.56 -24.88
CA ALA A 318 20.88 0.80 -24.39
C ALA A 318 21.31 0.81 -22.92
N LEU A 319 20.74 -0.08 -22.10
CA LEU A 319 21.10 -0.18 -20.69
C LEU A 319 22.57 -0.57 -20.51
N VAL A 320 23.11 -1.54 -21.26
CA VAL A 320 24.54 -1.91 -21.17
C VAL A 320 25.43 -0.71 -21.53
N LYS A 321 25.08 0.05 -22.58
CA LYS A 321 25.84 1.24 -22.98
C LYS A 321 25.82 2.32 -21.90
N VAL A 322 24.66 2.60 -21.32
CA VAL A 322 24.50 3.58 -20.25
C VAL A 322 25.22 3.11 -18.98
N ALA A 323 25.09 1.84 -18.60
CA ALA A 323 25.80 1.27 -17.46
C ALA A 323 27.32 1.40 -17.60
N ARG A 324 27.85 1.17 -18.80
CA ARG A 324 29.26 1.39 -19.11
C ARG A 324 29.70 2.84 -18.90
N GLN A 325 28.90 3.80 -19.34
CA GLN A 325 29.20 5.22 -19.19
C GLN A 325 29.16 5.69 -17.73
N LEU A 326 28.28 5.08 -16.92
CA LEU A 326 28.10 5.38 -15.50
C LEU A 326 29.11 4.65 -14.59
N HIS A 327 29.88 3.69 -15.13
CA HIS A 327 30.79 2.86 -14.36
C HIS A 327 32.16 3.54 -14.18
N GLU A 328 32.40 4.08 -12.99
CA GLU A 328 33.62 4.78 -12.58
C GLU A 328 34.18 4.18 -11.26
N PRO A 329 34.73 2.95 -11.29
CA PRO A 329 35.14 2.23 -10.09
C PRO A 329 36.25 2.96 -9.30
N ALA A 330 37.07 3.77 -9.96
CA ALA A 330 38.08 4.62 -9.30
C ALA A 330 37.48 5.67 -8.35
N LYS A 331 36.18 5.98 -8.48
CA LYS A 331 35.42 6.87 -7.61
C LYS A 331 34.39 6.12 -6.74
N GLY A 332 34.45 4.78 -6.72
CA GLY A 332 33.47 3.95 -6.03
C GLY A 332 32.05 4.04 -6.60
N ARG A 333 31.91 4.34 -7.91
CA ARG A 333 30.62 4.43 -8.59
C ARG A 333 30.49 3.33 -9.65
N TYR A 334 29.36 2.65 -9.66
CA TYR A 334 29.07 1.53 -10.55
C TYR A 334 27.81 1.79 -11.38
N GLY A 335 27.75 1.19 -12.56
CA GLY A 335 26.69 1.47 -13.53
C GLY A 335 25.34 0.92 -13.12
N ILE A 336 25.29 -0.31 -12.61
CA ILE A 336 24.03 -1.00 -12.28
C ILE A 336 24.16 -2.04 -11.17
N ALA A 337 23.19 -2.09 -10.25
CA ALA A 337 22.99 -3.18 -9.30
C ALA A 337 21.73 -4.02 -9.62
N TRP A 338 21.76 -5.31 -9.29
CA TRP A 338 20.72 -6.30 -9.55
C TRP A 338 20.92 -7.54 -8.66
N ASN A 339 19.95 -8.46 -8.59
CA ASN A 339 20.10 -9.68 -7.79
C ASN A 339 21.02 -10.68 -8.50
N ALA A 340 22.26 -10.83 -8.04
CA ALA A 340 23.18 -11.86 -8.56
C ALA A 340 23.58 -12.92 -7.52
N ALA A 341 23.12 -12.79 -6.27
CA ALA A 341 23.30 -13.82 -5.25
C ALA A 341 22.70 -15.16 -5.67
N ARG A 342 23.46 -16.24 -5.41
CA ARG A 342 23.08 -17.63 -5.70
C ARG A 342 21.70 -17.97 -5.11
N GLY A 343 20.95 -18.79 -5.83
CA GLY A 343 19.64 -19.29 -5.39
C GLY A 343 18.49 -18.39 -5.82
N THR A 344 17.43 -18.32 -5.01
CA THR A 344 16.19 -17.58 -5.32
C THR A 344 16.40 -16.17 -5.89
N PRO A 345 17.32 -15.32 -5.38
CA PRO A 345 17.54 -13.98 -5.91
C PRO A 345 17.92 -13.98 -7.40
N LEU A 346 18.95 -14.74 -7.78
CA LEU A 346 19.38 -14.86 -9.18
C LEU A 346 18.36 -15.62 -10.03
N GLY A 347 17.66 -16.61 -9.45
CA GLY A 347 16.59 -17.33 -10.12
C GLY A 347 15.47 -16.38 -10.59
N HIS A 348 15.06 -15.45 -9.73
CA HIS A 348 14.11 -14.40 -10.11
C HIS A 348 14.64 -13.52 -11.24
N THR A 349 15.89 -13.05 -11.15
CA THR A 349 16.47 -12.24 -12.22
C THR A 349 16.51 -13.00 -13.55
N PHE A 350 16.98 -14.25 -13.57
CA PHE A 350 16.99 -15.05 -14.79
C PHE A 350 15.59 -15.20 -15.40
N SER A 351 14.59 -15.50 -14.58
CA SER A 351 13.18 -15.63 -15.01
C SER A 351 12.66 -14.35 -15.67
N PHE A 352 12.97 -13.20 -15.07
CA PHE A 352 12.56 -11.90 -15.59
C PHE A 352 13.31 -11.50 -16.85
N LEU A 353 14.60 -11.83 -16.94
CA LEU A 353 15.39 -11.55 -18.13
C LEU A 353 14.95 -12.42 -19.31
N MET A 354 14.62 -13.70 -19.09
CA MET A 354 14.01 -14.53 -20.13
C MET A 354 12.73 -13.89 -20.67
N ALA A 355 11.88 -13.38 -19.78
CA ALA A 355 10.64 -12.69 -20.16
C ALA A 355 10.90 -11.44 -21.02
N LYS A 356 11.98 -10.69 -20.77
CA LYS A 356 12.42 -9.56 -21.60
C LYS A 356 12.87 -9.97 -23.00
N PHE A 357 13.30 -11.21 -23.17
CA PHE A 357 13.63 -11.80 -24.48
C PHE A 357 12.47 -12.61 -25.06
N GLY A 358 11.26 -12.43 -24.53
CA GLY A 358 10.02 -12.93 -25.12
C GLY A 358 9.58 -14.32 -24.68
N GLN A 359 10.25 -14.97 -23.71
CA GLN A 359 9.94 -16.35 -23.30
C GLN A 359 9.81 -16.47 -21.78
N PRO A 360 8.71 -17.02 -21.24
CA PRO A 360 8.65 -17.43 -19.84
C PRO A 360 9.56 -18.62 -19.55
N LEU A 361 9.84 -18.89 -18.26
CA LEU A 361 10.52 -20.11 -17.82
C LEU A 361 9.83 -21.40 -18.30
N LEU A 362 8.53 -21.31 -18.57
CA LEU A 362 7.66 -22.41 -18.99
C LEU A 362 7.17 -22.18 -20.42
N ASN A 363 6.76 -23.26 -21.08
CA ASN A 363 6.18 -23.26 -22.43
C ASN A 363 4.72 -22.80 -22.46
N LEU A 364 4.41 -21.70 -21.76
CA LEU A 364 3.06 -21.18 -21.64
C LEU A 364 2.49 -20.81 -23.02
N SER A 365 1.17 -20.90 -23.17
CA SER A 365 0.50 -20.45 -24.39
C SER A 365 0.43 -18.93 -24.44
N SER A 366 0.74 -18.36 -25.59
CA SER A 366 0.61 -16.93 -25.80
C SER A 366 -0.86 -16.50 -25.76
N CYS A 367 -1.11 -15.33 -25.19
CA CYS A 367 -2.42 -14.69 -25.15
C CYS A 367 -2.26 -13.18 -25.42
N GLN A 368 -3.39 -12.48 -25.58
CA GLN A 368 -3.37 -11.02 -25.55
C GLN A 368 -2.79 -10.58 -24.20
N GLY A 369 -1.74 -9.74 -24.21
CA GLY A 369 -1.07 -9.33 -22.97
C GLY A 369 0.18 -10.15 -22.59
N GLY A 370 0.46 -11.28 -23.25
CA GLY A 370 1.68 -12.07 -23.00
C GLY A 370 1.41 -13.56 -23.04
N TYR A 371 1.34 -14.18 -21.87
CA TYR A 371 1.22 -15.63 -21.71
C TYR A 371 0.16 -16.00 -20.67
N ASP A 372 -0.66 -17.00 -21.00
CA ASP A 372 -1.67 -17.54 -20.10
C ASP A 372 -1.06 -18.59 -19.17
N PHE A 373 -1.13 -18.31 -17.86
CA PHE A 373 -0.74 -19.23 -16.81
C PHE A 373 -1.93 -19.81 -16.03
N GLN A 374 -3.13 -19.25 -16.15
CA GLN A 374 -4.28 -19.64 -15.34
C GLN A 374 -4.82 -21.02 -15.77
N GLN A 375 -4.69 -21.35 -17.05
CA GLN A 375 -5.14 -22.61 -17.63
C GLN A 375 -3.99 -23.55 -18.04
N ALA A 376 -2.76 -23.22 -17.62
CA ALA A 376 -1.56 -23.95 -18.04
C ALA A 376 -1.55 -25.39 -17.53
N ARG A 377 -1.37 -26.35 -18.45
CA ARG A 377 -1.36 -27.78 -18.18
C ARG A 377 -0.54 -28.57 -19.19
N GLY A 378 -0.12 -29.79 -18.80
CA GLY A 378 0.62 -30.69 -19.68
C GLY A 378 1.87 -30.03 -20.26
N GLU A 379 2.05 -30.10 -21.58
CA GLU A 379 3.20 -29.54 -22.30
C GLU A 379 3.39 -28.02 -22.13
N GLN A 380 2.35 -27.29 -21.70
CA GLN A 380 2.49 -25.86 -21.38
C GLN A 380 3.34 -25.60 -20.14
N LEU A 381 3.49 -26.61 -19.27
CA LEU A 381 4.31 -26.57 -18.07
C LEU A 381 5.73 -27.09 -18.31
N ARG A 382 6.13 -27.26 -19.57
CA ARG A 382 7.50 -27.68 -19.92
C ARG A 382 8.50 -26.53 -19.70
N PRO A 383 9.62 -26.74 -18.97
CA PRO A 383 10.66 -25.76 -18.80
C PRO A 383 11.34 -25.40 -20.13
N MET A 384 11.74 -24.14 -20.26
CA MET A 384 12.27 -23.55 -21.51
C MET A 384 13.71 -23.03 -21.35
N PHE A 385 14.52 -23.69 -20.52
CA PHE A 385 15.91 -23.30 -20.24
C PHE A 385 16.83 -23.40 -21.48
N GLN A 386 16.48 -24.19 -22.48
CA GLN A 386 17.24 -24.30 -23.74
C GLN A 386 16.76 -23.37 -24.86
N SER A 387 15.87 -22.41 -24.56
CA SER A 387 15.42 -21.41 -25.52
C SER A 387 16.50 -20.38 -25.87
N ASP A 388 16.35 -19.69 -27.02
CA ASP A 388 17.21 -18.54 -27.37
C ASP A 388 17.14 -17.46 -26.28
N ALA A 389 15.95 -17.17 -25.77
CA ALA A 389 15.73 -16.21 -24.69
C ALA A 389 16.52 -16.53 -23.41
N ALA A 390 16.64 -17.81 -23.04
CA ALA A 390 17.46 -18.25 -21.91
C ALA A 390 18.95 -18.00 -22.14
N TYR A 391 19.43 -18.25 -23.36
CA TYR A 391 20.81 -17.94 -23.76
C TYR A 391 21.07 -16.43 -23.72
N ARG A 392 20.19 -15.62 -24.32
CA ARG A 392 20.26 -14.15 -24.31
C ARG A 392 20.20 -13.55 -22.90
N ALA A 393 19.38 -14.12 -22.02
CA ALA A 393 19.33 -13.72 -20.61
C ALA A 393 20.71 -13.88 -19.93
N CYS A 394 21.40 -15.01 -20.18
CA CYS A 394 22.74 -15.24 -19.65
C CYS A 394 23.78 -14.30 -20.25
N GLU A 395 23.75 -14.06 -21.57
CA GLU A 395 24.64 -13.10 -22.22
C GLU A 395 24.47 -11.70 -21.63
N TYR A 396 23.23 -11.24 -21.50
CA TYR A 396 22.92 -9.94 -20.92
C TYR A 396 23.39 -9.82 -19.47
N MET A 397 23.23 -10.88 -18.65
CA MET A 397 23.76 -10.89 -17.29
C MET A 397 25.27 -10.74 -17.24
N LEU A 398 26.01 -11.45 -18.10
CA LEU A 398 27.47 -11.32 -18.20
C LEU A 398 27.89 -9.92 -18.66
N ASP A 399 27.08 -9.25 -19.50
CA ASP A 399 27.35 -7.89 -19.94
C ASP A 399 27.14 -6.86 -18.83
N ILE A 400 26.04 -6.93 -18.07
CA ILE A 400 25.80 -6.00 -16.96
C ILE A 400 26.72 -6.29 -15.76
N LEU A 401 27.15 -7.55 -15.57
CA LEU A 401 28.10 -7.96 -14.52
C LEU A 401 29.40 -7.14 -14.58
N LYS A 402 29.87 -6.79 -15.78
CA LYS A 402 31.08 -5.99 -16.01
C LYS A 402 31.00 -4.57 -15.44
N TYR A 403 29.79 -4.06 -15.22
CA TYR A 403 29.53 -2.68 -14.78
C TYR A 403 28.89 -2.60 -13.39
N SER A 404 28.78 -3.74 -12.70
CA SER A 404 28.22 -3.85 -11.36
C SER A 404 29.29 -3.71 -10.26
N PRO A 405 28.87 -3.48 -9.00
CA PRO A 405 29.78 -3.53 -7.84
C PRO A 405 30.56 -4.84 -7.75
N PRO A 406 31.80 -4.85 -7.21
CA PRO A 406 32.65 -6.04 -7.15
C PRO A 406 32.03 -7.19 -6.32
N ASN A 407 31.18 -6.86 -5.35
CA ASN A 407 30.47 -7.82 -4.51
C ASN A 407 29.06 -8.18 -5.04
N ILE A 408 28.73 -7.86 -6.30
CA ILE A 408 27.40 -8.10 -6.88
C ILE A 408 26.92 -9.56 -6.75
N LEU A 409 27.83 -10.55 -6.86
CA LEU A 409 27.50 -11.97 -6.71
C LEU A 409 27.08 -12.37 -5.28
N SER A 410 27.19 -11.46 -4.32
CA SER A 410 26.67 -11.61 -2.95
C SER A 410 25.42 -10.76 -2.69
N MET A 411 25.03 -9.90 -3.64
CA MET A 411 23.90 -8.99 -3.47
C MET A 411 22.56 -9.68 -3.78
N SER A 412 21.65 -9.60 -2.82
CA SER A 412 20.24 -9.94 -2.98
C SER A 412 19.39 -8.66 -2.99
N TRP A 413 18.12 -8.74 -2.60
CA TRP A 413 17.15 -7.65 -2.67
C TRP A 413 17.59 -6.42 -1.87
N TYR A 414 18.00 -6.60 -0.60
CA TYR A 414 18.33 -5.49 0.28
C TYR A 414 19.66 -4.85 -0.10
N GLU A 415 20.71 -5.64 -0.33
CA GLU A 415 22.05 -5.12 -0.65
C GLU A 415 22.04 -4.29 -1.94
N ARG A 416 21.33 -4.74 -2.98
CA ARG A 416 21.25 -3.98 -4.24
C ARG A 416 20.46 -2.66 -4.08
N ALA A 417 19.39 -2.67 -3.27
CA ALA A 417 18.62 -1.46 -3.00
C ALA A 417 19.43 -0.47 -2.14
N GLN A 418 20.22 -0.98 -1.20
CA GLN A 418 21.15 -0.19 -0.39
C GLN A 418 22.29 0.42 -1.23
N SER A 419 22.84 -0.32 -2.20
CA SER A 419 23.83 0.18 -3.18
C SER A 419 23.27 1.36 -3.98
N TYR A 420 22.02 1.28 -4.43
CA TYR A 420 21.37 2.39 -5.10
C TYR A 420 21.09 3.57 -4.14
N ALA A 421 20.54 3.28 -2.96
CA ALA A 421 20.20 4.28 -1.96
C ALA A 421 21.43 5.03 -1.40
N SER A 422 22.61 4.41 -1.36
CA SER A 422 23.86 5.05 -0.94
C SER A 422 24.53 5.88 -2.04
N GLY A 423 24.07 5.73 -3.29
CA GLY A 423 24.69 6.34 -4.47
C GLY A 423 25.90 5.59 -5.02
N GLU A 424 26.17 4.38 -4.53
CA GLU A 424 27.21 3.48 -5.10
C GLU A 424 26.84 3.09 -6.54
N THR A 425 25.56 2.91 -6.84
CA THR A 425 25.05 2.65 -8.21
C THR A 425 24.08 3.70 -8.69
N SER A 426 24.20 4.07 -9.97
CA SER A 426 23.34 5.06 -10.63
C SER A 426 22.07 4.47 -11.25
N MET A 427 22.04 3.15 -11.46
CA MET A 427 20.85 2.39 -11.87
C MET A 427 20.69 1.13 -11.04
N ALA A 428 19.46 0.64 -10.87
CA ALA A 428 19.22 -0.67 -10.26
C ALA A 428 17.92 -1.37 -10.71
N TYR A 429 18.03 -2.68 -10.90
CA TYR A 429 17.06 -3.70 -10.47
C TYR A 429 16.38 -3.38 -9.15
N CYS A 430 15.16 -2.83 -9.04
CA CYS A 430 14.54 -2.60 -7.72
C CYS A 430 13.07 -2.96 -7.56
N TYR A 431 12.76 -3.73 -6.51
CA TYR A 431 11.37 -3.96 -6.10
C TYR A 431 10.86 -2.73 -5.38
N THR A 432 9.64 -2.32 -5.70
CA THR A 432 9.01 -1.14 -5.10
C THR A 432 8.88 -1.20 -3.58
N LEU A 433 8.85 -2.42 -3.00
CA LEU A 433 8.84 -2.61 -1.55
C LEU A 433 10.08 -2.03 -0.83
N LEU A 434 11.22 -1.92 -1.52
CA LEU A 434 12.46 -1.37 -0.98
C LEU A 434 12.70 0.09 -1.38
N ALA A 435 11.80 0.69 -2.18
CA ALA A 435 11.85 2.11 -2.51
C ALA A 435 11.85 3.04 -1.28
N PRO A 436 11.22 2.71 -0.13
CA PRO A 436 11.34 3.54 1.08
C PRO A 436 12.78 3.87 1.51
N LEU A 437 13.77 3.02 1.19
CA LEU A 437 15.18 3.26 1.51
C LEU A 437 15.75 4.54 0.89
N PHE A 438 15.14 5.04 -0.19
CA PHE A 438 15.55 6.25 -0.88
C PHE A 438 14.41 7.23 -1.18
N GLU A 439 13.15 6.79 -1.23
CA GLU A 439 11.98 7.67 -1.37
C GLU A 439 11.57 8.34 -0.06
N LEU A 440 11.79 7.70 1.09
CA LEU A 440 11.45 8.25 2.41
C LEU A 440 12.67 8.73 3.21
N ASN A 441 13.88 8.38 2.76
CA ASN A 441 15.12 8.74 3.42
C ASN A 441 15.74 10.00 2.83
N ARG A 442 15.54 11.15 3.49
CA ARG A 442 16.10 12.45 3.06
C ARG A 442 17.63 12.52 2.99
N HIS A 443 18.34 11.59 3.65
CA HIS A 443 19.80 11.52 3.60
C HIS A 443 20.32 10.71 2.40
N SER A 444 19.44 9.97 1.71
CA SER A 444 19.82 9.27 0.50
C SER A 444 20.06 10.29 -0.64
N PRO A 445 21.17 10.21 -1.39
CA PRO A 445 21.35 11.03 -2.58
C PRO A 445 20.30 10.75 -3.67
N ALA A 446 19.60 9.61 -3.59
CA ALA A 446 18.52 9.24 -4.50
C ALA A 446 17.15 9.85 -4.11
N TYR A 447 17.04 10.50 -2.94
CA TYR A 447 15.82 11.17 -2.47
C TYR A 447 15.42 12.33 -3.38
N GLY A 448 14.20 12.29 -3.92
CA GLY A 448 13.70 13.26 -4.90
C GLY A 448 14.31 13.15 -6.31
N ASN A 449 15.37 12.36 -6.46
CA ASN A 449 16.17 12.25 -7.69
C ASN A 449 16.00 10.92 -8.43
N THR A 450 15.09 10.05 -7.98
CA THR A 450 14.84 8.76 -8.63
C THR A 450 13.72 8.86 -9.65
N ARG A 451 13.92 8.19 -10.79
CA ARG A 451 12.88 7.92 -11.77
C ARG A 451 12.83 6.42 -12.07
N TYR A 452 11.68 5.99 -12.57
CA TYR A 452 11.34 4.58 -12.71
C TYR A 452 10.94 4.28 -14.14
N LEU A 453 11.44 3.16 -14.65
CA LEU A 453 11.06 2.60 -15.93
C LEU A 453 10.58 1.16 -15.75
N PRO A 454 9.70 0.68 -16.65
CA PRO A 454 9.55 -0.75 -16.85
C PRO A 454 10.91 -1.39 -17.13
N HIS A 455 10.98 -2.71 -17.04
CA HIS A 455 12.19 -3.39 -17.47
C HIS A 455 12.50 -3.09 -18.95
N PRO A 456 13.76 -2.74 -19.28
CA PRO A 456 14.17 -2.53 -20.67
C PRO A 456 13.92 -3.78 -21.50
N VAL A 457 13.45 -3.55 -22.73
CA VAL A 457 13.03 -4.61 -23.64
C VAL A 457 14.25 -5.27 -24.27
N GLY A 458 14.28 -6.59 -24.29
CA GLY A 458 15.22 -7.36 -25.10
C GLY A 458 14.67 -7.60 -26.49
N ASN A 459 15.52 -8.03 -27.42
CA ASN A 459 15.06 -8.44 -28.75
C ASN A 459 13.93 -9.46 -28.64
N HIS A 460 12.86 -9.27 -29.43
CA HIS A 460 11.63 -10.08 -29.42
C HIS A 460 10.77 -10.00 -28.14
N GLY A 461 11.13 -9.15 -27.18
CA GLY A 461 10.35 -8.91 -25.97
C GLY A 461 9.32 -7.80 -26.07
N ARG A 462 8.60 -7.61 -24.96
CA ARG A 462 7.70 -6.48 -24.73
C ARG A 462 8.06 -5.75 -23.44
N ALA A 463 7.70 -4.47 -23.35
CA ALA A 463 7.84 -3.71 -22.11
C ALA A 463 6.89 -4.27 -21.05
N ILE A 464 7.46 -4.97 -20.07
CA ILE A 464 6.73 -5.54 -18.94
C ILE A 464 7.46 -5.22 -17.65
N THR A 465 6.71 -5.32 -16.57
CA THR A 465 7.18 -5.18 -15.21
C THR A 465 6.69 -6.42 -14.46
N PRO A 466 7.58 -7.35 -14.11
CA PRO A 466 7.19 -8.53 -13.35
C PRO A 466 6.65 -8.12 -11.99
N ILE A 467 5.46 -8.62 -11.63
CA ILE A 467 4.91 -8.39 -10.31
C ILE A 467 5.48 -9.39 -9.30
N GLY A 468 5.72 -8.91 -8.09
CA GLY A 468 5.81 -9.72 -6.89
C GLY A 468 4.85 -9.21 -5.83
N GLY A 469 5.06 -9.61 -4.60
CA GLY A 469 4.30 -9.14 -3.46
C GLY A 469 3.73 -10.31 -2.68
N TYR A 470 2.82 -10.00 -1.77
CA TYR A 470 2.27 -10.98 -0.86
C TYR A 470 0.76 -10.87 -0.82
N ALA A 471 0.11 -12.02 -0.72
CA ALA A 471 -1.30 -12.13 -0.40
C ALA A 471 -1.48 -12.86 0.93
N LEU A 472 -2.51 -12.47 1.67
CA LEU A 472 -2.89 -13.13 2.92
C LEU A 472 -3.82 -14.30 2.60
N ALA A 473 -3.51 -15.47 3.16
CA ALA A 473 -4.26 -16.69 2.98
C ALA A 473 -4.61 -17.32 4.33
N ILE A 474 -5.65 -18.17 4.33
CA ILE A 474 -6.07 -18.96 5.48
C ILE A 474 -5.53 -20.39 5.30
N PRO A 475 -4.77 -20.96 6.25
CA PRO A 475 -4.34 -22.35 6.17
C PRO A 475 -5.52 -23.32 6.11
N ALA A 476 -5.45 -24.35 5.26
CA ALA A 476 -6.52 -25.33 5.08
C ALA A 476 -6.85 -26.12 6.37
N ASN A 477 -5.83 -26.35 7.22
CA ASN A 477 -5.97 -27.02 8.51
C ASN A 477 -6.32 -26.08 9.68
N LEU A 478 -6.85 -24.88 9.40
CA LEU A 478 -7.38 -23.99 10.44
C LEU A 478 -8.63 -24.60 11.08
N ALA A 479 -8.74 -24.47 12.40
CA ALA A 479 -9.91 -24.95 13.14
C ALA A 479 -11.20 -24.23 12.65
N PRO A 480 -12.28 -24.95 12.28
CA PRO A 480 -13.47 -24.38 11.66
C PRO A 480 -14.10 -23.23 12.45
N GLU A 481 -14.10 -23.33 13.78
CA GLU A 481 -14.65 -22.30 14.68
C GLU A 481 -13.90 -20.95 14.61
N ARG A 482 -12.72 -20.91 13.99
CA ARG A 482 -11.92 -19.69 13.83
C ARG A 482 -12.14 -19.01 12.49
N VAL A 483 -12.65 -19.73 11.48
CA VAL A 483 -12.67 -19.29 10.08
C VAL A 483 -13.41 -17.96 9.91
N GLU A 484 -14.58 -17.79 10.52
CA GLU A 484 -15.38 -16.56 10.40
C GLU A 484 -14.66 -15.31 10.92
N ALA A 485 -14.07 -15.41 12.11
CA ALA A 485 -13.35 -14.29 12.71
C ALA A 485 -12.03 -14.01 11.99
N VAL A 486 -11.36 -15.05 11.46
CA VAL A 486 -10.15 -14.91 10.65
C VAL A 486 -10.45 -14.29 9.29
N TRP A 487 -11.54 -14.68 8.63
CA TRP A 487 -12.00 -14.07 7.39
C TRP A 487 -12.33 -12.59 7.58
N THR A 488 -13.03 -12.26 8.68
CA THR A 488 -13.30 -10.86 9.03
C THR A 488 -12.00 -10.08 9.23
N ALA A 489 -11.02 -10.64 9.95
CA ALA A 489 -9.72 -10.01 10.11
C ALA A 489 -9.00 -9.83 8.77
N LEU A 490 -8.99 -10.86 7.92
CA LEU A 490 -8.34 -10.85 6.61
C LEU A 490 -8.91 -9.74 5.72
N ARG A 491 -10.25 -9.62 5.60
CA ARG A 491 -10.91 -8.53 4.83
C ARG A 491 -10.49 -7.13 5.28
N HIS A 492 -10.33 -6.93 6.59
CA HIS A 492 -9.89 -5.65 7.17
C HIS A 492 -8.38 -5.42 7.04
N LEU A 493 -7.57 -6.47 7.06
CA LEU A 493 -6.13 -6.35 6.84
C LEU A 493 -5.81 -6.00 5.39
N THR A 494 -6.70 -6.32 4.46
CA THR A 494 -6.56 -6.05 3.02
C THR A 494 -7.52 -4.98 2.50
N SER A 495 -8.21 -4.23 3.35
CA SER A 495 -9.13 -3.15 2.94
C SER A 495 -8.37 -1.89 2.49
N ALA A 496 -9.04 -1.05 1.70
CA ALA A 496 -8.45 0.18 1.15
C ALA A 496 -7.96 1.13 2.25
N ASN A 497 -8.76 1.35 3.31
CA ASN A 497 -8.37 2.17 4.46
C ASN A 497 -7.16 1.62 5.22
N MET A 498 -7.00 0.31 5.28
CA MET A 498 -5.88 -0.33 5.94
C MET A 498 -4.61 -0.26 5.09
N SER A 499 -4.75 -0.46 3.77
CA SER A 499 -3.66 -0.26 2.80
C SER A 499 -3.13 1.18 2.86
N LYS A 500 -4.03 2.18 2.88
CA LYS A 500 -3.67 3.58 3.11
C LYS A 500 -2.92 3.75 4.44
N LEU A 501 -3.41 3.16 5.52
CA LEU A 501 -2.74 3.25 6.82
C LEU A 501 -1.32 2.67 6.79
N TYR A 502 -1.08 1.55 6.08
CA TYR A 502 0.26 1.00 5.91
C TYR A 502 1.18 1.96 5.15
N ILE A 503 0.67 2.61 4.11
CA ILE A 503 1.43 3.59 3.33
C ILE A 503 1.82 4.79 4.18
N MET A 504 0.87 5.35 4.94
CA MET A 504 1.14 6.46 5.86
C MET A 504 2.16 6.12 6.97
N ASN A 505 2.50 4.84 7.14
CA ASN A 505 3.42 4.34 8.15
C ASN A 505 4.67 3.65 7.57
N GLY A 506 5.01 3.93 6.31
CA GLY A 506 6.31 3.59 5.72
C GLY A 506 6.27 2.60 4.55
N SER A 507 5.10 2.06 4.20
CA SER A 507 4.93 1.35 2.93
C SER A 507 4.81 2.35 1.76
N LEU A 508 5.17 1.93 0.55
CA LEU A 508 4.93 2.67 -0.70
C LEU A 508 4.25 1.79 -1.76
N VAL A 509 3.62 0.70 -1.31
CA VAL A 509 3.00 -0.28 -2.20
C VAL A 509 1.56 -0.53 -1.81
N THR A 510 0.70 -0.66 -2.83
CA THR A 510 -0.70 -1.03 -2.68
C THR A 510 -1.10 -1.92 -3.86
N PRO A 511 -1.95 -2.94 -3.63
CA PRO A 511 -2.53 -3.72 -4.70
C PRO A 511 -3.86 -3.14 -5.21
N ARG A 512 -4.28 -1.95 -4.76
CA ARG A 512 -5.61 -1.36 -5.02
C ARG A 512 -5.55 -0.04 -5.78
N PHE A 513 -6.41 0.10 -6.78
CA PHE A 513 -6.57 1.33 -7.58
C PHE A 513 -7.09 2.49 -6.72
N SER A 514 -8.12 2.27 -5.90
CA SER A 514 -8.69 3.32 -5.03
C SER A 514 -7.64 3.98 -4.15
N VAL A 515 -6.72 3.18 -3.60
CA VAL A 515 -5.66 3.64 -2.71
C VAL A 515 -4.60 4.41 -3.48
N SER A 516 -4.21 3.97 -4.67
CA SER A 516 -3.27 4.71 -5.51
C SER A 516 -3.80 6.07 -5.94
N GLN A 517 -5.13 6.19 -6.12
CA GLN A 517 -5.82 7.40 -6.54
C GLN A 517 -6.19 8.33 -5.38
N ASP A 518 -5.95 7.91 -4.12
CA ASP A 518 -6.13 8.76 -2.95
C ASP A 518 -5.12 9.93 -2.99
N PRO A 519 -5.58 11.19 -2.86
CA PRO A 519 -4.71 12.37 -2.92
C PRO A 519 -3.60 12.40 -1.86
N GLU A 520 -3.87 11.92 -0.65
CA GLU A 520 -2.88 11.90 0.43
C GLU A 520 -1.83 10.81 0.17
N VAL A 521 -2.26 9.68 -0.39
CA VAL A 521 -1.36 8.58 -0.77
C VAL A 521 -0.48 8.98 -1.95
N SER A 522 -1.08 9.47 -3.03
CA SER A 522 -0.36 9.84 -4.26
C SER A 522 0.65 10.98 -4.06
N ALA A 523 0.42 11.85 -3.07
CA ALA A 523 1.35 12.93 -2.71
C ALA A 523 2.63 12.44 -2.02
N LEU A 524 2.67 11.23 -1.45
CA LEU A 524 3.83 10.72 -0.71
C LEU A 524 5.00 10.33 -1.61
N SER A 525 4.72 9.70 -2.74
CA SER A 525 5.75 9.30 -3.71
C SER A 525 5.17 9.17 -5.12
N PRO A 526 5.87 9.69 -6.14
CA PRO A 526 5.46 9.51 -7.54
C PRO A 526 5.41 8.04 -7.96
N LEU A 527 6.13 7.16 -7.25
CA LEU A 527 6.17 5.72 -7.52
C LEU A 527 4.77 5.09 -7.52
N ILE A 528 3.90 5.51 -6.60
CA ILE A 528 2.56 4.92 -6.45
C ILE A 528 1.75 5.13 -7.73
N LYS A 529 1.73 6.36 -8.23
CA LYS A 529 1.06 6.68 -9.49
C LYS A 529 1.69 5.94 -10.68
N ILE A 530 3.02 5.86 -10.73
CA ILE A 530 3.73 5.18 -11.82
C ILE A 530 3.33 3.70 -11.89
N VAL A 531 3.27 3.01 -10.75
CA VAL A 531 2.85 1.60 -10.69
C VAL A 531 1.39 1.44 -11.09
N ASP A 532 0.51 2.33 -10.63
CA ASP A 532 -0.91 2.33 -11.00
C ASP A 532 -1.11 2.50 -12.51
N ASP A 533 -0.40 3.46 -13.12
CA ASP A 533 -0.42 3.69 -14.57
C ASP A 533 0.10 2.46 -15.33
N MET A 534 1.09 1.73 -14.79
CA MET A 534 1.58 0.47 -15.38
C MET A 534 0.55 -0.66 -15.26
N ALA A 535 -0.21 -0.71 -14.17
CA ALA A 535 -1.29 -1.68 -13.99
C ALA A 535 -2.40 -1.45 -15.02
N GLN A 536 -2.83 -0.20 -15.19
CA GLN A 536 -3.86 0.19 -16.16
C GLN A 536 -3.46 -0.09 -17.62
N LYS A 537 -2.16 -0.04 -17.93
CA LYS A 537 -1.61 -0.26 -19.27
C LYS A 537 -1.20 -1.70 -19.56
N ASP A 538 -1.56 -2.66 -18.70
CA ASP A 538 -1.18 -4.09 -18.87
C ASP A 538 0.35 -4.31 -18.95
N ILE A 539 1.12 -3.45 -18.27
CA ILE A 539 2.58 -3.57 -18.17
C ILE A 539 2.94 -4.50 -17.01
N LEU A 540 2.15 -4.50 -15.93
CA LEU A 540 2.33 -5.40 -14.79
C LEU A 540 1.96 -6.84 -15.17
N GLN A 541 2.90 -7.79 -15.05
CA GLN A 541 2.73 -9.17 -15.51
C GLN A 541 3.21 -10.19 -14.47
N ALA A 542 2.47 -11.30 -14.29
CA ALA A 542 2.83 -12.39 -13.39
C ALA A 542 3.43 -13.62 -14.10
N TRP A 543 3.17 -13.78 -15.40
CA TRP A 543 3.67 -14.91 -16.19
C TRP A 543 5.20 -15.09 -16.22
N PRO A 544 6.08 -14.12 -15.88
CA PRO A 544 7.50 -14.41 -15.68
C PRO A 544 7.79 -15.36 -14.50
N ARG A 545 6.91 -15.38 -13.49
CA ARG A 545 6.95 -16.31 -12.34
C ARG A 545 5.51 -16.77 -12.04
N PRO A 546 4.93 -17.58 -12.94
CA PRO A 546 3.51 -17.93 -12.86
C PRO A 546 3.23 -18.77 -11.60
N PRO A 547 2.11 -18.57 -10.90
CA PRO A 547 1.70 -19.38 -9.76
C PRO A 547 1.22 -20.77 -10.22
N VAL A 548 2.17 -21.65 -10.57
CA VAL A 548 1.92 -23.03 -10.97
C VAL A 548 2.79 -24.00 -10.14
N PRO A 549 2.36 -25.25 -9.93
CA PRO A 549 3.16 -26.23 -9.21
C PRO A 549 4.56 -26.40 -9.82
N GLY A 550 5.59 -26.47 -8.96
CA GLY A 550 6.99 -26.62 -9.36
C GLY A 550 7.71 -25.32 -9.75
N ILE A 551 7.04 -24.16 -9.82
CA ILE A 551 7.71 -22.91 -10.21
C ILE A 551 8.86 -22.53 -9.27
N THR A 552 8.70 -22.79 -7.96
CA THR A 552 9.72 -22.51 -6.94
C THR A 552 10.99 -23.34 -7.17
N ASP A 553 10.83 -24.62 -7.52
CA ASP A 553 11.94 -25.51 -7.87
C ASP A 553 12.68 -25.01 -9.11
N LEU A 554 11.94 -24.58 -10.14
CA LEU A 554 12.52 -24.05 -11.39
C LEU A 554 13.33 -22.78 -11.13
N ILE A 555 12.81 -21.86 -10.31
CA ILE A 555 13.51 -20.65 -9.89
C ILE A 555 14.80 -21.02 -9.13
N SER A 556 14.73 -21.97 -8.21
CA SER A 556 15.90 -22.45 -7.46
C SER A 556 16.95 -23.10 -8.37
N ILE A 557 16.52 -23.91 -9.34
CA ILE A 557 17.41 -24.52 -10.35
C ILE A 557 18.10 -23.43 -11.18
N ALA A 558 17.33 -22.45 -11.69
CA ALA A 558 17.88 -21.30 -12.41
C ALA A 558 18.94 -20.58 -11.58
N GLY A 559 18.59 -20.22 -10.34
CA GLY A 559 19.47 -19.47 -9.45
C GLY A 559 20.76 -20.19 -9.08
N ASN A 560 20.77 -21.52 -9.06
CA ASN A 560 21.96 -22.31 -8.75
C ASN A 560 22.82 -22.56 -9.99
N GLU A 561 22.20 -22.95 -11.12
CA GLU A 561 22.95 -23.34 -12.32
C GLU A 561 23.47 -22.14 -13.11
N ILE A 562 22.71 -21.03 -13.16
CA ILE A 562 23.15 -19.80 -13.81
C ILE A 562 24.23 -19.09 -13.00
N PHE A 563 24.26 -19.25 -11.68
CA PHE A 563 25.34 -18.70 -10.86
C PHE A 563 26.71 -19.25 -11.29
N GLU A 564 26.80 -20.53 -11.65
CA GLU A 564 28.04 -21.14 -12.14
C GLU A 564 28.57 -20.47 -13.43
N VAL A 565 27.69 -19.85 -14.22
CA VAL A 565 28.07 -19.06 -15.39
C VAL A 565 28.67 -17.72 -14.97
N LEU A 566 28.01 -17.02 -14.04
CA LEU A 566 28.47 -15.70 -13.57
C LEU A 566 29.77 -15.79 -12.79
N ASP A 567 29.98 -16.89 -12.07
CA ASP A 567 31.21 -17.20 -11.34
C ASP A 567 32.33 -17.80 -12.26
N GLY A 568 32.07 -17.90 -13.56
CA GLY A 568 33.06 -18.35 -14.56
C GLY A 568 33.40 -19.85 -14.53
N ARG A 569 32.68 -20.66 -13.75
CA ARG A 569 32.92 -22.11 -13.61
C ARG A 569 32.30 -22.94 -14.73
N ARG A 570 31.34 -22.38 -15.47
CA ARG A 570 30.59 -23.10 -16.51
C ARG A 570 30.23 -22.22 -17.70
N SER A 571 30.20 -22.82 -18.89
CA SER A 571 29.65 -22.16 -20.08
C SER A 571 28.13 -22.05 -20.02
N ILE A 572 27.57 -21.02 -20.67
CA ILE A 572 26.12 -20.80 -20.78
C ILE A 572 25.42 -22.09 -21.25
N LYS A 573 25.87 -22.67 -22.37
CA LYS A 573 25.26 -23.86 -22.97
C LYS A 573 25.21 -25.05 -22.00
N LYS A 574 26.27 -25.28 -21.22
CA LYS A 574 26.32 -26.39 -20.27
C LYS A 574 25.44 -26.13 -19.05
N ALA A 575 25.39 -24.91 -18.55
CA ALA A 575 24.50 -24.53 -17.45
C ALA A 575 23.02 -24.70 -17.82
N LEU A 576 22.62 -24.19 -18.98
CA LEU A 576 21.25 -24.29 -19.49
C LEU A 576 20.82 -25.73 -19.76
N SER A 577 21.72 -26.59 -20.28
CA SER A 577 21.42 -28.02 -20.45
C SER A 577 21.15 -28.71 -19.12
N ILE A 578 21.99 -28.47 -18.11
CA ILE A 578 21.80 -29.06 -16.78
C ILE A 578 20.54 -28.53 -16.12
N ALA A 579 20.26 -27.23 -16.25
CA ALA A 579 19.04 -26.63 -15.74
C ALA A 579 17.79 -27.25 -16.38
N GLN A 580 17.78 -27.44 -17.70
CA GLN A 580 16.71 -28.10 -18.44
C GLN A 580 16.49 -29.54 -17.95
N GLU A 581 17.54 -30.35 -17.87
CA GLU A 581 17.48 -31.75 -17.43
C GLU A 581 16.93 -31.87 -15.99
N ARG A 582 17.40 -31.00 -15.09
CA ARG A 582 16.92 -30.95 -13.70
C ARG A 582 15.46 -30.51 -13.62
N ALA A 583 15.09 -29.46 -14.36
CA ALA A 583 13.73 -28.93 -14.35
C ALA A 583 12.73 -29.91 -14.97
N ASP A 584 13.09 -30.58 -16.07
CA ASP A 584 12.27 -31.64 -16.68
C ASP A 584 12.02 -32.78 -15.70
N LYS A 585 13.04 -33.19 -14.94
CA LYS A 585 12.88 -34.22 -13.90
C LYS A 585 11.88 -33.81 -12.82
N VAL A 586 11.94 -32.55 -12.36
CA VAL A 586 11.00 -32.04 -11.33
C VAL A 586 9.57 -32.02 -11.87
N MET A 587 9.36 -31.44 -13.05
CA MET A 587 8.01 -31.28 -13.59
C MET A 587 7.37 -32.65 -13.91
N ARG A 588 8.14 -33.60 -14.46
CA ARG A 588 7.67 -34.98 -14.69
C ARG A 588 7.34 -35.71 -13.39
N ALA A 589 8.15 -35.53 -12.35
CA ALA A 589 7.89 -36.14 -11.04
C ALA A 589 6.59 -35.63 -10.41
N LYS A 590 6.20 -34.39 -10.70
CA LYS A 590 4.91 -33.78 -10.31
C LYS A 590 3.75 -34.16 -11.24
N GLY A 591 3.97 -35.04 -12.22
CA GLY A 591 2.94 -35.51 -13.16
C GLY A 591 2.60 -34.52 -14.27
N HIS A 592 3.49 -33.56 -14.54
CA HIS A 592 3.39 -32.70 -15.71
C HIS A 592 4.10 -33.35 -16.91
N TYR A 593 3.51 -33.21 -18.10
CA TYR A 593 3.93 -33.69 -19.44
C TYR A 593 4.78 -34.97 -19.57
#